data_AF-A0A653C530-F1
#
_entry.id   AF-A0A653C530-F1
#
_cell.length_a   1.000
_cell.length_b   1.000
_cell.length_c   1.000
_cell.angle_alpha   90.00
_cell.angle_beta   90.00
_cell.angle_gamma   90.00
#
_symmetry.space_group_name_H-M   'P 1'
#
loop_
_entity.id
_entity.type
_entity.pdbx_description
1 polymer ?
#
loop_
_entity_poly.entity_id
_entity_poly.type
_entity_poly.pdbx_seq_one_letter_code
_entity_poly.pdbx_strand_id
1 'polypeptide(L)'
;MATTPSTIVVFTEDNINFPTKWVKVVMKQLFQYGVKDMYESGDKVFISLSYSPRGTTLKRKFGNLPVRYMRVKIDKDDDFKILQRVVRRYHFF
;
A
#
# COMPACT_ATOMS: atom_id res chain seq x y z
N MET A 1 -22.21 5.63 0.76
CA MET A 1 -20.85 5.50 1.32
C MET A 1 -20.22 4.26 0.72
N ALA A 2 -19.19 4.38 -0.13
CA ALA A 2 -18.57 3.21 -0.76
C ALA A 2 -17.61 2.54 0.24
N THR A 3 -18.12 1.54 0.95
CA THR A 3 -17.42 0.66 1.90
C THR A 3 -16.69 -0.49 1.20
N THR A 4 -16.25 -0.29 -0.06
CA THR A 4 -15.45 -1.31 -0.75
C THR A 4 -14.06 -1.34 -0.14
N PRO A 5 -13.59 -2.48 0.40
CA PRO A 5 -12.22 -2.64 0.86
C PRO A 5 -11.24 -2.29 -0.27
N SER A 6 -10.07 -1.79 0.09
CA SER A 6 -9.04 -1.53 -0.91
C SER A 6 -7.66 -1.83 -0.37
N THR A 7 -6.79 -2.31 -1.24
CA THR A 7 -5.41 -2.60 -0.92
C THR A 7 -4.54 -1.50 -1.50
N ILE A 8 -3.66 -0.94 -0.67
CA ILE A 8 -2.64 0.00 -1.11
C ILE A 8 -1.33 -0.75 -1.16
N VAL A 9 -0.69 -0.75 -2.32
CA VAL A 9 0.68 -1.21 -2.49
C VAL A 9 1.60 -0.02 -2.38
N VAL A 10 2.56 -0.06 -1.47
CA VAL A 10 3.55 1.00 -1.24
C VAL A 10 4.92 0.47 -1.65
N PHE A 11 5.62 1.25 -2.44
CA PHE A 11 6.97 1.01 -2.94
C PHE A 11 7.87 2.05 -2.30
N THR A 12 8.99 1.64 -1.71
CA THR A 12 9.98 2.60 -1.24
C THR A 12 10.93 2.96 -2.37
N GLU A 13 11.15 4.25 -2.61
CA GLU A 13 12.10 4.71 -3.63
C GLU A 13 13.52 4.80 -3.09
N ASP A 14 13.65 5.00 -1.77
CA ASP A 14 14.92 5.11 -1.07
C ASP A 14 15.06 4.00 -0.03
N ASN A 15 15.50 2.82 -0.48
CA ASN A 15 15.76 1.69 0.40
C ASN A 15 16.93 1.92 1.38
N ILE A 16 17.79 2.93 1.12
CA ILE A 16 18.99 3.18 1.91
C ILE A 16 18.63 4.04 3.12
N ASN A 17 17.91 5.14 2.92
CA ASN A 17 17.51 6.05 4.00
C ASN A 17 16.09 5.79 4.52
N PHE A 18 15.28 5.02 3.80
CA PHE A 18 13.89 4.70 4.16
C PHE A 18 13.55 3.21 3.91
N PRO A 19 14.12 2.29 4.70
CA PRO A 19 13.93 0.86 4.50
C PRO A 19 12.47 0.44 4.72
N THR A 20 12.06 -0.65 4.06
CA THR A 20 10.69 -1.20 4.08
C THR A 20 10.11 -1.39 5.48
N LYS A 21 10.96 -1.73 6.45
CA LYS A 21 10.57 -1.90 7.87
C LYS A 21 10.05 -0.59 8.47
N TRP A 22 10.66 0.55 8.13
CA TRP A 22 10.23 1.87 8.60
C TRP A 22 8.95 2.30 7.89
N VAL A 23 8.86 2.05 6.58
CA VAL A 23 7.64 2.27 5.79
C VAL A 23 6.46 1.59 6.47
N LYS A 24 6.59 0.31 6.83
CA LYS A 24 5.52 -0.44 7.50
C LYS A 24 5.03 0.22 8.80
N VAL A 25 5.95 0.64 9.66
CA VAL A 25 5.61 1.29 10.93
C VAL A 25 4.89 2.62 10.68
N VAL A 26 5.40 3.43 9.75
CA VAL A 26 4.78 4.70 9.35
C VAL A 26 3.38 4.47 8.78
N MET A 27 3.22 3.47 7.90
CA MET A 27 1.93 3.13 7.31
C MET A 27 0.92 2.63 8.35
N LYS A 28 1.37 1.86 9.34
CA LYS A 28 0.52 1.42 10.45
C LYS A 28 -0.02 2.62 11.25
N GLN A 29 0.78 3.65 11.46
CA GLN A 29 0.32 4.88 12.12
C GLN A 29 -0.58 5.72 11.21
N LEU A 30 -0.21 5.89 9.94
CA LEU A 30 -0.99 6.68 8.99
C LEU A 30 -2.40 6.13 8.75
N PHE A 31 -2.58 4.80 8.82
CA PHE A 31 -3.85 4.12 8.56
C PHE A 31 -4.44 3.42 9.78
N GLN A 32 -4.02 3.77 11.00
CA GLN A 32 -4.34 3.11 12.27
C GLN A 32 -5.77 2.56 12.40
N TYR A 33 -6.78 3.35 12.01
CA TYR A 33 -8.20 3.02 12.22
C TYR A 33 -8.85 2.17 11.13
N GLY A 34 -8.14 1.76 10.07
CA GLY A 34 -8.75 0.87 9.09
C GLY A 34 -7.80 -0.04 8.35
N VAL A 35 -6.62 -0.32 8.91
CA VAL A 35 -5.81 -1.46 8.48
C VAL A 35 -6.52 -2.75 8.91
N LYS A 36 -6.91 -3.58 7.93
CA LYS A 36 -7.34 -4.96 8.16
C LYS A 36 -6.14 -5.89 8.23
N ASP A 37 -5.23 -5.74 7.28
CA ASP A 37 -4.03 -6.57 7.19
C ASP A 37 -2.87 -5.79 6.55
N MET A 38 -1.64 -6.19 6.88
CA MET A 38 -0.43 -5.55 6.37
C MET A 38 0.72 -6.54 6.25
N TYR A 39 1.25 -6.68 5.05
CA TYR A 39 2.30 -7.65 4.73
C TYR A 39 3.43 -7.02 3.91
N GLU A 40 4.63 -7.52 4.15
CA GLU A 40 5.84 -7.12 3.45
C GLU A 40 6.16 -8.16 2.38
N SER A 41 6.56 -7.72 1.19
CA SER A 41 7.05 -8.60 0.13
C SER A 41 8.22 -7.92 -0.56
N GLY A 42 9.43 -8.28 -0.14
CA GLY A 42 10.67 -7.62 -0.58
C GLY A 42 10.68 -6.14 -0.20
N ASP A 43 10.83 -5.30 -1.21
CA ASP A 43 10.88 -3.83 -1.20
C ASP A 43 9.48 -3.16 -1.20
N LYS A 44 8.43 -3.94 -0.94
CA LYS A 44 7.03 -3.50 -1.04
C LYS A 44 6.24 -3.79 0.21
N VAL A 45 5.40 -2.84 0.61
CA VAL A 45 4.45 -2.98 1.71
C VAL A 45 3.05 -2.95 1.15
N PHE A 46 2.25 -3.95 1.50
CA PHE A 46 0.85 -3.99 1.12
C PHE A 46 -0.01 -3.74 2.35
N ILE A 47 -1.03 -2.91 2.16
CA ILE A 47 -1.91 -2.45 3.22
C ILE A 47 -3.34 -2.70 2.77
N SER A 48 -3.98 -3.70 3.36
CA SER A 48 -5.40 -3.97 3.15
C SER A 48 -6.21 -3.09 4.08
N LEU A 49 -7.04 -2.21 3.52
CA LEU A 49 -7.89 -1.30 4.28
C LEU A 49 -9.36 -1.78 4.28
N SER A 50 -10.04 -1.59 5.42
CA SER A 50 -11.48 -1.83 5.55
C SER A 50 -12.35 -0.83 4.77
N TYR A 51 -11.75 0.24 4.26
CA TYR A 51 -12.40 1.31 3.53
C TYR A 51 -11.55 1.73 2.33
N SER A 52 -12.16 2.49 1.41
CA SER A 52 -11.42 3.11 0.31
C SER A 52 -11.13 4.58 0.61
N PRO A 53 -9.90 4.94 1.03
CA PRO A 53 -9.54 6.34 1.20
C PRO A 53 -9.64 7.10 -0.13
N ARG A 54 -10.12 8.35 -0.05
CA ARG A 54 -10.15 9.26 -1.21
C ARG A 54 -8.72 9.54 -1.68
N GLY A 55 -8.53 9.72 -2.98
CA GLY A 55 -7.21 9.99 -3.57
C GLY A 55 -6.53 11.24 -3.00
N THR A 56 -7.31 12.28 -2.67
CA THR A 56 -6.80 13.49 -2.02
C THR A 56 -6.30 13.22 -0.59
N THR A 57 -6.99 12.37 0.16
CA THR A 57 -6.56 11.92 1.50
C THR A 57 -5.29 11.09 1.42
N LEU A 58 -5.16 10.21 0.42
CA LEU A 58 -3.94 9.44 0.19
C LEU A 58 -2.75 10.34 -0.14
N LYS A 59 -2.90 11.24 -1.12
CA LYS A 59 -1.86 12.22 -1.46
C LYS A 59 -1.42 13.03 -0.24
N ARG A 60 -2.36 13.46 0.61
CA ARG A 60 -2.04 14.20 1.84
C ARG A 60 -1.36 13.34 2.92
N LYS A 61 -1.75 12.07 3.08
CA LYS A 61 -1.15 11.14 4.06
C LYS A 61 0.25 10.69 3.66
N PHE A 62 0.45 10.38 2.38
CA PHE A 62 1.76 10.00 1.85
C PHE A 62 2.70 11.22 1.73
N GLY A 63 2.17 12.40 1.39
CA GLY A 63 2.89 13.67 1.49
C GLY A 63 4.26 13.65 0.83
N ASN A 64 5.29 14.03 1.59
CA ASN A 64 6.70 14.08 1.18
C ASN A 64 7.48 12.79 1.52
N LEU A 65 6.79 11.69 1.83
CA LEU A 65 7.50 10.42 2.03
C LEU A 65 8.11 9.97 0.69
N PRO A 66 9.33 9.43 0.68
CA PRO A 66 10.00 8.91 -0.53
C PRO A 66 9.41 7.54 -0.92
N VAL A 67 8.09 7.51 -1.13
CA VAL A 67 7.32 6.30 -1.41
C VAL A 67 6.37 6.53 -2.57
N ARG A 68 6.31 5.54 -3.46
CA ARG A 68 5.25 5.45 -4.48
C ARG A 68 4.16 4.56 -3.95
N TYR A 69 2.93 4.78 -4.41
CA TYR A 69 1.84 3.89 -4.06
C TYR A 69 0.89 3.64 -5.22
N MET A 70 0.30 2.45 -5.22
CA MET A 70 -0.77 2.04 -6.12
C MET A 70 -1.99 1.66 -5.27
N ARG A 71 -3.12 2.31 -5.52
CA ARG A 71 -4.39 1.91 -4.91
C ARG A 71 -5.07 0.88 -5.81
N VAL A 72 -5.44 -0.24 -5.22
CA VAL A 72 -6.07 -1.34 -5.93
C VAL A 72 -7.40 -1.66 -5.25
N LYS A 73 -8.46 -1.77 -6.05
CA LYS A 73 -9.71 -2.37 -5.59
C LYS A 73 -9.59 -3.86 -5.84
N ILE A 74 -9.41 -4.63 -4.77
CA ILE A 74 -9.27 -6.07 -4.86
C ILE A 74 -10.38 -6.63 -4.00
N ASP A 75 -11.40 -7.18 -4.67
CA ASP A 75 -12.55 -7.82 -4.01
C ASP A 75 -12.31 -9.32 -3.78
N LYS A 76 -11.28 -9.92 -4.41
CA LYS A 76 -10.96 -11.36 -4.33
C LYS A 76 -9.48 -11.63 -4.06
N ASP A 77 -9.20 -12.56 -3.15
CA ASP A 77 -7.83 -12.97 -2.77
C ASP A 77 -7.00 -13.53 -3.94
N ASP A 78 -7.64 -14.13 -4.95
CA ASP A 78 -6.92 -14.67 -6.12
C ASP A 78 -6.37 -13.55 -7.01
N ASP A 79 -7.13 -12.48 -7.21
CA ASP A 79 -6.70 -11.28 -7.94
C ASP A 79 -5.55 -10.60 -7.19
N PHE A 80 -5.56 -10.65 -5.85
CA PHE A 80 -4.47 -10.17 -5.02
C PHE A 80 -3.15 -10.89 -5.33
N LYS A 81 -3.16 -12.23 -5.36
CA LYS A 81 -1.97 -13.04 -5.65
C LYS A 81 -1.44 -12.82 -7.06
N ILE A 82 -2.33 -12.67 -8.04
CA ILE A 82 -1.94 -12.35 -9.42
C ILE A 82 -1.27 -10.99 -9.46
N LEU A 83 -1.88 -9.97 -8.84
CA LEU A 83 -1.30 -8.64 -8.80
C LEU A 83 0.06 -8.63 -8.10
N GLN A 84 0.21 -9.33 -6.97
CA GLN A 84 1.49 -9.45 -6.30
C GLN A 84 2.56 -10.06 -7.21
N ARG A 85 2.21 -11.08 -8.01
CA ARG A 85 3.12 -11.67 -9.01
C ARG A 85 3.48 -10.69 -10.12
N VAL A 86 2.52 -9.96 -10.66
CA VAL A 86 2.76 -9.00 -11.75
C VAL A 86 3.57 -7.80 -11.25
N VAL A 87 3.22 -7.24 -10.11
CA VAL A 87 3.95 -6.13 -9.47
C VAL A 87 5.37 -6.54 -9.07
N ARG A 88 5.60 -7.81 -8.71
CA ARG A 88 6.96 -8.33 -8.47
C ARG A 88 7.79 -8.40 -9.75
N ARG A 89 7.16 -8.69 -10.89
CA ARG A 89 7.85 -8.95 -12.17
C ARG A 89 8.01 -7.71 -13.04
N TYR A 90 7.10 -6.75 -12.92
CA TYR A 90 7.08 -5.52 -13.69
C TYR A 90 7.16 -4.33 -12.76
N HIS A 91 8.06 -3.40 -13.07
CA HIS A 91 7.91 -2.03 -12.63
C HIS A 91 6.75 -1.45 -13.44
N PHE A 92 5.56 -1.45 -12.85
CA PHE A 92 4.58 -0.46 -13.27
C PHE A 92 5.24 0.89 -12.98
N PHE A 93 5.14 1.80 -13.95
CA PHE A 93 5.83 3.09 -14.06
C PHE A 93 7.12 3.06 -14.89
#